data_AF-A0A9Q1R9C8-F1
#
_entry.id   AF-A0A9Q1R9C8-F1
#
_cell.length_a   1.000
_cell.length_b   1.000
_cell.length_c   1.000
_cell.angle_alpha   90.00
_cell.angle_beta   90.00
_cell.angle_gamma   90.00
#
_symmetry.space_group_name_H-M   'P 1'
#
loop_
_entity.id
_entity.type
_entity.pdbx_description
1 polymer ?
#
loop_
_entity_poly.entity_id
_entity_poly.type
_entity_poly.pdbx_seq_one_letter_code
_entity_poly.pdbx_strand_id
1 'polypeptide(L)'
;MTKSMAASNPDKIAPDPGEGGSFRRSLHRNSVATSPEIRYLPIGEKLLEKLRGMDIARDRIRLDGLIPPPEEEKFTVDDARKVLRLAQLEVLKSRLTQIEKDVILYPEFIQICNGACSNADQALEFAKMLDQSGTVIVLGNAVFLKPHKESETK
;
A
#
# COMPACT_ATOMS: atom_id res chain seq x y z
N MET A 1 -39.41 -48.03 -11.79
CA MET A 1 -38.52 -49.21 -11.68
C MET A 1 -37.45 -49.02 -12.74
N THR A 2 -36.14 -48.90 -12.53
CA THR A 2 -35.22 -49.16 -11.42
C THR A 2 -33.85 -48.56 -11.83
N LYS A 3 -33.17 -47.86 -10.92
CA LYS A 3 -31.73 -47.95 -10.54
C LYS A 3 -30.70 -48.18 -11.68
N SER A 4 -29.59 -47.45 -11.81
CA SER A 4 -28.52 -47.42 -10.81
C SER A 4 -27.40 -46.41 -11.14
N MET A 5 -26.83 -45.87 -10.05
CA MET A 5 -25.63 -45.05 -9.96
C MET A 5 -24.34 -45.88 -10.17
N ALA A 6 -23.27 -45.22 -10.63
CA ALA A 6 -21.87 -45.55 -10.37
C ALA A 6 -21.09 -44.21 -10.47
N ALA A 7 -20.76 -43.54 -9.36
CA ALA A 7 -19.61 -43.78 -8.49
C ALA A 7 -18.26 -43.62 -9.22
N SER A 8 -17.60 -42.48 -9.03
CA SER A 8 -16.15 -42.34 -9.16
C SER A 8 -15.62 -41.48 -8.00
N ASN A 9 -14.47 -41.90 -7.49
CA ASN A 9 -14.03 -41.82 -6.10
C ASN A 9 -13.83 -40.42 -5.48
N PRO A 10 -14.09 -40.28 -4.15
CA PRO A 10 -13.71 -39.14 -3.35
C PRO A 10 -12.41 -39.43 -2.60
N ASP A 11 -11.24 -39.30 -3.23
CA ASP A 11 -9.96 -39.32 -2.49
C ASP A 11 -8.88 -38.57 -3.27
N LYS A 12 -8.82 -37.26 -3.04
CA LYS A 12 -7.62 -36.42 -3.19
C LYS A 12 -7.90 -35.04 -2.60
N ILE A 13 -8.26 -35.03 -1.31
CA ILE A 13 -8.04 -33.84 -0.49
C ILE A 13 -6.53 -33.73 -0.36
N ALA A 14 -5.94 -32.74 -1.03
CA ALA A 14 -4.59 -32.30 -0.70
C ALA A 14 -4.62 -31.76 0.74
N PRO A 15 -3.72 -32.18 1.63
CA PRO A 15 -3.64 -31.58 2.94
C PRO A 15 -3.22 -30.12 2.78
N ASP A 16 -4.06 -29.23 3.28
CA ASP A 16 -3.85 -27.80 3.44
C ASP A 16 -2.43 -27.50 3.97
N PRO A 17 -1.53 -26.86 3.20
CA PRO A 17 -0.21 -26.46 3.67
C PRO A 17 -0.27 -24.99 4.12
N GLY A 18 -1.19 -24.68 5.03
CA GLY A 18 -1.48 -23.30 5.42
C GLY A 18 -1.21 -22.94 6.87
N GLU A 19 -1.02 -23.90 7.78
CA GLU A 19 -0.76 -23.64 9.20
C GLU A 19 0.69 -23.98 9.57
N GLY A 20 1.61 -23.53 8.73
CA GLY A 20 3.03 -23.47 9.04
C GLY A 20 3.31 -22.29 9.95
N GLY A 21 2.75 -22.29 11.16
CA GLY A 21 3.21 -21.40 12.23
C GLY A 21 4.72 -21.51 12.26
N SER A 22 5.40 -20.44 11.88
CA SER A 22 6.84 -20.36 12.00
C SER A 22 7.14 -20.34 13.48
N PHE A 23 7.20 -21.52 14.09
CA PHE A 23 7.92 -21.71 15.33
C PHE A 23 9.31 -21.20 15.01
N ARG A 24 9.60 -19.98 15.44
CA ARG A 24 10.95 -19.49 15.58
C ARG A 24 11.65 -20.60 16.34
N ARG A 25 12.41 -21.43 15.62
CA ARG A 25 13.38 -22.32 16.21
C ARG A 25 14.27 -21.37 16.99
N SER A 26 14.04 -21.29 18.30
CA SER A 26 14.97 -20.60 19.16
C SER A 26 16.26 -21.36 18.95
N LEU A 27 17.24 -20.73 18.31
CA LEU A 27 18.58 -21.25 18.22
C LEU A 27 19.20 -21.10 19.61
N HIS A 28 18.68 -21.85 20.59
CA HIS A 28 19.52 -22.46 21.60
C HIS A 28 20.30 -23.55 20.90
N ARG A 29 21.19 -23.11 20.00
CA ARG A 29 22.33 -23.91 19.58
C ARG A 29 23.06 -24.16 20.89
N ASN A 30 22.91 -25.36 21.42
CA ASN A 30 23.78 -25.93 22.44
C ASN A 30 25.19 -25.94 21.84
N SER A 31 25.83 -24.77 21.86
CA SER A 31 27.26 -24.64 21.92
C SER A 31 27.62 -25.10 23.33
N VAL A 32 27.59 -26.42 23.54
CA VAL A 32 28.43 -27.07 24.54
C VAL A 32 29.85 -27.00 23.97
N ALA A 33 30.36 -25.76 23.87
CA ALA A 33 31.78 -25.52 23.96
C ALA A 33 32.09 -25.81 25.43
N THR A 34 32.71 -26.96 25.64
CA THR A 34 33.32 -27.40 26.89
C THR A 34 34.18 -26.28 27.49
N SER A 35 33.59 -25.47 28.37
CA SER A 35 34.31 -24.89 29.49
C SER A 35 33.62 -25.37 30.78
N PRO A 36 34.37 -25.81 31.81
CA PRO A 36 33.78 -26.42 33.01
C PRO A 36 32.96 -25.43 33.86
N GLU A 37 33.00 -24.13 33.53
CA GLU A 37 32.63 -23.06 34.45
C GLU A 37 31.17 -22.63 34.35
N ILE A 38 30.42 -23.09 33.34
CA ILE A 38 29.03 -22.62 33.07
C ILE A 38 27.98 -23.41 33.89
N ARG A 39 28.35 -24.47 34.62
CA ARG A 39 27.36 -25.31 35.35
C ARG A 39 26.89 -24.78 36.69
N TYR A 40 27.34 -23.60 37.11
CA TYR A 40 26.94 -23.01 38.38
C TYR A 40 26.59 -21.54 38.17
N LEU A 41 25.31 -21.25 38.01
CA LEU A 41 24.86 -19.88 38.26
C LEU A 41 25.05 -19.64 39.76
N PRO A 42 25.93 -18.71 40.19
CA PRO A 42 26.01 -18.34 41.59
C PRO A 42 24.64 -17.84 42.02
N ILE A 43 24.15 -18.23 43.20
CA ILE A 43 22.84 -17.79 43.70
C ILE A 43 23.08 -16.73 44.78
N GLY A 44 22.28 -15.66 44.77
CA GLY A 44 22.33 -14.61 45.79
C GLY A 44 23.48 -13.62 45.63
N GLU A 45 24.10 -13.24 46.74
CA GLU A 45 25.15 -12.22 46.84
C GLU A 45 26.40 -12.50 45.96
N LYS A 46 26.74 -13.79 45.78
CA LYS A 46 27.83 -14.22 44.91
C LYS A 46 27.53 -13.99 43.42
N LEU A 47 26.26 -13.90 43.05
CA LEU A 47 25.80 -13.47 41.72
C LEU A 47 25.98 -11.97 41.56
N LEU A 48 25.58 -11.20 42.57
CA LEU A 48 25.71 -9.73 42.57
C LEU A 48 27.17 -9.28 42.45
N GLU A 49 28.09 -9.97 43.11
CA GLU A 49 29.53 -9.70 43.01
C GLU A 49 30.06 -9.96 41.58
N LYS A 50 29.65 -11.07 40.97
CA LYS A 50 29.99 -11.40 39.57
C LYS A 50 29.40 -10.38 38.58
N LEU A 51 28.15 -9.94 38.77
CA LEU A 51 27.53 -8.91 37.93
C LEU A 51 28.16 -7.52 38.09
N ARG A 52 28.72 -7.18 39.26
CA ARG A 52 29.49 -5.93 39.44
C ARG A 52 30.85 -5.99 38.76
N GLY A 53 31.48 -7.16 38.74
CA GLY A 53 32.76 -7.37 38.05
C GLY A 53 32.63 -7.45 36.52
N MET A 54 31.44 -7.83 36.04
CA MET A 54 31.08 -7.70 34.63
C MET A 54 30.71 -6.25 34.37
N ASP A 55 31.33 -5.61 33.37
CA ASP A 55 31.12 -4.20 33.02
C ASP A 55 29.77 -3.97 32.30
N ILE A 56 28.68 -4.55 32.86
CA ILE A 56 27.30 -4.51 32.36
C ILE A 56 26.80 -3.06 32.26
N ALA A 57 27.42 -2.16 33.05
CA ALA A 57 27.15 -0.73 33.00
C ALA A 57 27.81 -0.02 31.79
N ARG A 58 28.82 -0.60 31.14
CA ARG A 58 29.43 -0.08 29.91
C ARG A 58 28.83 -0.67 28.65
N ASP A 59 28.51 -1.97 28.65
CA ASP A 59 27.80 -2.62 27.54
C ASP A 59 26.28 -2.48 27.67
N ARG A 60 25.81 -1.26 27.96
CA ARG A 60 24.39 -0.94 27.97
C ARG A 60 23.88 -1.20 26.55
N ILE A 61 23.04 -2.22 26.42
CA ILE A 61 22.27 -2.50 25.21
C ILE A 61 21.73 -1.16 24.70
N ARG A 62 22.24 -0.70 23.55
CA ARG A 62 21.74 0.52 22.92
C ARG A 62 20.30 0.26 22.51
N LEU A 63 19.37 0.77 23.31
CA LEU A 63 17.93 0.67 23.09
C LEU A 63 17.44 1.60 21.97
N ASP A 64 18.34 2.27 21.26
CA ASP A 64 18.07 3.18 20.13
C ASP A 64 17.31 2.48 18.98
N GLY A 65 17.26 1.15 18.96
CA GLY A 65 16.46 0.35 18.02
C GLY A 65 15.05 -0.02 18.50
N LEU A 66 14.63 0.39 19.71
CA LEU A 66 13.28 0.20 20.23
C LEU A 66 12.40 1.46 20.09
N ILE A 67 12.79 2.39 19.21
CA ILE A 67 11.90 3.48 18.80
C ILE A 67 10.68 2.79 18.18
N PRO A 68 9.48 2.90 18.80
CA PRO A 68 8.28 2.37 18.18
C PRO A 68 8.18 3.01 16.78
N PRO A 69 7.83 2.23 15.74
CA PRO A 69 7.63 2.82 14.43
C PRO A 69 6.68 4.01 14.57
N PRO A 70 6.95 5.12 13.86
CA PRO A 70 6.10 6.30 13.92
C PRO A 70 4.65 5.85 13.75
N GLU A 71 3.76 6.40 14.58
CA GLU A 71 2.35 6.04 14.60
C GLU A 71 1.84 6.01 13.15
N GLU A 72 1.36 4.84 12.72
CA GLU A 72 0.87 4.66 11.35
C GLU A 72 -0.19 5.73 11.07
N GLU A 73 0.06 6.58 10.08
CA GLU A 73 -0.93 7.56 9.63
C GLU A 73 -2.21 6.80 9.25
N LYS A 74 -3.20 6.89 10.13
CA LYS A 74 -4.45 6.14 9.99
C LYS A 74 -5.16 6.66 8.76
N PHE A 75 -5.25 5.84 7.72
CA PHE A 75 -6.01 6.14 6.52
C PHE A 75 -7.46 6.43 6.89
N THR A 76 -7.86 7.69 6.77
CA THR A 76 -9.18 8.14 7.17
C THR A 76 -10.19 7.99 6.04
N VAL A 77 -11.48 8.09 6.35
CA VAL A 77 -12.54 8.16 5.34
C VAL A 77 -12.34 9.38 4.43
N ASP A 78 -11.77 10.48 4.95
CA ASP A 78 -11.40 11.64 4.14
C ASP A 78 -10.33 11.31 3.10
N ASP A 79 -9.35 10.48 3.45
CA ASP A 79 -8.31 10.07 2.51
C ASP A 79 -8.88 9.15 1.44
N ALA A 80 -9.78 8.23 1.81
CA ALA A 80 -10.54 7.43 0.85
C ALA A 80 -11.34 8.31 -0.14
N ARG A 81 -11.97 9.38 0.36
CA ARG A 81 -12.69 10.35 -0.50
C ARG A 81 -11.75 11.07 -1.47
N LYS A 82 -10.56 11.49 -1.02
CA LYS A 82 -9.56 12.13 -1.88
C LYS A 82 -9.10 11.17 -2.98
N VAL A 83 -8.79 9.92 -2.61
CA VAL A 83 -8.36 8.88 -3.56
C VAL A 83 -9.45 8.61 -4.60
N LEU A 84 -10.71 8.50 -4.18
CA LEU A 84 -11.83 8.31 -5.11
C LEU A 84 -11.95 9.48 -6.10
N ARG A 85 -11.83 10.72 -5.63
CA ARG A 85 -11.88 11.91 -6.49
C ARG A 85 -10.74 11.91 -7.52
N LEU A 86 -9.53 11.56 -7.10
CA LEU A 86 -8.39 11.45 -8.00
C LEU A 86 -8.60 10.34 -9.04
N ALA A 87 -9.15 9.19 -8.64
CA ALA A 87 -9.47 8.11 -9.58
C ALA A 87 -10.50 8.55 -10.63
N GLN A 88 -11.54 9.28 -10.23
CA GLN A 88 -12.53 9.85 -11.16
C GLN A 88 -11.88 10.82 -12.15
N LEU A 89 -10.98 11.69 -11.67
CA LEU A 89 -10.27 12.65 -12.52
C LEU A 89 -9.34 11.95 -13.52
N GLU A 90 -8.66 10.87 -13.10
CA GLU A 90 -7.80 10.10 -14.00
C GLU A 90 -8.59 9.41 -15.12
N VAL A 91 -9.78 8.88 -14.81
CA VAL A 91 -10.71 8.35 -15.82
C VAL A 91 -11.19 9.44 -16.78
N LEU A 92 -11.41 10.67 -16.31
CA LEU A 92 -11.73 11.78 -17.21
C LEU A 92 -10.57 12.14 -18.12
N LYS A 93 -9.36 12.22 -17.56
CA LYS A 93 -8.15 12.50 -18.31
C LYS A 93 -7.94 11.46 -19.41
N SER A 94 -8.07 10.17 -19.10
CA SER A 94 -7.94 9.10 -20.10
C SER A 94 -9.00 9.23 -21.21
N ARG A 95 -10.25 9.52 -20.86
CA ARG A 95 -11.33 9.75 -21.84
C ARG A 95 -11.02 10.93 -22.77
N LEU A 96 -10.53 12.04 -22.24
CA LEU A 96 -10.15 13.20 -23.04
C LEU A 96 -8.96 12.91 -23.97
N THR A 97 -8.00 12.12 -23.52
CA THR A 97 -6.84 11.73 -24.36
C THR A 97 -7.22 10.79 -25.51
N GLN A 98 -8.29 10.00 -25.34
CA GLN A 98 -8.79 9.08 -26.37
C GLN A 98 -9.53 9.82 -27.50
N ILE A 99 -9.97 11.06 -27.27
CA ILE A 99 -10.64 11.86 -28.29
C ILE A 99 -9.62 12.23 -29.36
N GLU A 100 -9.92 11.87 -30.61
CA GLU A 100 -9.05 12.16 -31.76
C GLU A 100 -8.93 13.67 -32.01
N LYS A 101 -10.02 14.42 -31.79
CA LYS A 101 -10.05 15.89 -31.92
C LYS A 101 -9.08 16.56 -30.96
N ASP A 102 -8.48 17.66 -31.40
CA ASP A 102 -7.62 18.49 -30.56
C ASP A 102 -8.39 19.65 -29.91
N VAL A 103 -9.52 20.05 -30.51
CA VAL A 103 -10.41 21.10 -30.01
C VAL A 103 -11.85 20.62 -30.00
N ILE A 104 -12.56 20.90 -28.91
CA ILE A 104 -14.01 20.67 -28.76
C ILE A 104 -14.71 21.92 -28.22
N LEU A 105 -16.04 21.95 -28.28
CA LEU A 105 -16.83 23.02 -27.69
C LEU A 105 -16.96 22.84 -26.17
N TYR A 106 -17.05 23.94 -25.42
CA TYR A 106 -17.25 23.91 -23.97
C TYR A 106 -18.46 23.06 -23.51
N PRO A 107 -19.66 23.14 -24.12
CA PRO A 107 -20.77 22.26 -23.73
C PRO A 107 -20.47 20.76 -23.98
N GLU A 108 -19.74 20.41 -25.04
CA GLU A 108 -19.31 19.03 -25.32
C GLU A 108 -18.33 18.56 -24.24
N PHE A 109 -17.39 19.44 -23.84
CA PHE A 109 -16.45 19.17 -22.76
C PHE A 109 -17.15 18.90 -21.41
N ILE A 110 -18.13 19.73 -21.03
CA ILE A 110 -18.88 19.53 -19.78
C ILE A 110 -19.69 18.22 -19.80
N GLN A 111 -20.24 17.82 -20.95
CA GLN A 111 -20.90 16.51 -21.08
C GLN A 111 -19.92 15.35 -20.84
N ILE A 112 -18.68 15.46 -21.34
CA ILE A 112 -17.65 14.46 -21.07
C ILE A 112 -17.32 14.39 -19.58
N CYS A 113 -17.14 15.55 -18.93
CA CYS A 113 -16.89 15.65 -17.48
C CYS A 113 -18.02 15.01 -16.66
N ASN A 114 -19.28 15.28 -17.01
CA ASN A 114 -20.45 14.70 -16.34
C ASN A 114 -20.44 13.16 -16.36
N GLY A 115 -19.90 12.53 -17.40
CA GLY A 115 -19.89 11.07 -17.53
C GLY A 115 -19.05 10.32 -16.48
N ALA A 116 -18.15 10.99 -15.74
CA ALA A 116 -17.39 10.38 -14.64
C ALA A 116 -17.68 11.00 -13.26
N CYS A 117 -18.62 11.94 -13.20
CA CYS A 117 -18.98 12.65 -11.98
C CYS A 117 -20.30 12.13 -11.41
N SER A 118 -20.47 12.28 -10.09
CA SER A 118 -21.73 11.93 -9.44
C SER A 118 -22.79 13.05 -9.56
N ASN A 119 -22.36 14.29 -9.78
CA ASN A 119 -23.22 15.46 -9.94
C ASN A 119 -22.63 16.49 -10.91
N ALA A 120 -23.45 17.46 -11.34
CA ALA A 120 -23.05 18.49 -12.29
C ALA A 120 -22.02 19.47 -11.70
N ASP A 121 -22.10 19.76 -10.40
CA ASP A 121 -21.17 20.68 -9.73
C ASP A 121 -19.75 20.11 -9.69
N GLN A 122 -19.60 18.80 -9.44
CA GLN A 122 -18.30 18.12 -9.48
C GLN A 122 -17.73 18.10 -10.90
N ALA A 123 -18.57 17.96 -11.92
CA ALA A 123 -18.10 18.04 -13.31
C ALA A 123 -17.53 19.41 -13.65
N LEU A 124 -18.13 20.49 -13.13
CA LEU A 124 -17.61 21.84 -13.28
C LEU A 124 -16.31 22.05 -12.48
N GLU A 125 -16.21 21.49 -11.28
CA GLU A 125 -14.99 21.52 -10.48
C GLU A 125 -13.83 20.80 -11.18
N PHE A 126 -14.07 19.60 -11.72
CA PHE A 126 -13.08 18.86 -12.49
C PHE A 126 -12.71 19.57 -13.79
N ALA A 127 -13.67 20.17 -14.50
CA ALA A 127 -13.39 20.98 -15.68
C ALA A 127 -12.40 22.12 -15.36
N LYS A 128 -12.62 22.84 -14.24
CA LYS A 128 -11.70 23.87 -13.76
C LYS A 128 -10.33 23.30 -13.37
N MET A 129 -10.30 22.15 -12.70
CA MET A 129 -9.05 21.52 -12.27
C MET A 129 -8.19 21.07 -13.47
N LEU A 130 -8.84 20.57 -14.53
CA LEU A 130 -8.16 20.18 -15.77
C LEU A 130 -7.57 21.40 -16.50
N ASP A 131 -8.27 22.53 -16.50
CA ASP A 131 -7.80 23.79 -17.07
C ASP A 131 -6.65 24.39 -16.25
N GLN A 132 -6.80 24.45 -14.92
CA GLN A 132 -5.77 24.94 -14.00
C GLN A 132 -4.49 24.12 -14.03
N SER A 133 -4.59 22.80 -14.24
CA SER A 133 -3.43 21.92 -14.39
C SER A 133 -2.78 22.00 -15.77
N GLY A 134 -3.40 22.69 -16.74
CA GLY A 134 -2.95 22.73 -18.13
C GLY A 134 -3.11 21.40 -18.87
N THR A 135 -3.91 20.47 -18.34
CA THR A 135 -4.24 19.21 -19.03
C THR A 135 -5.13 19.52 -20.24
N VAL A 136 -6.03 20.48 -20.09
CA VAL A 136 -6.80 21.11 -21.17
C VAL A 136 -6.61 22.62 -21.07
N ILE A 137 -6.95 23.34 -22.14
CA ILE A 137 -7.00 24.81 -22.11
C ILE A 137 -8.38 25.26 -22.57
N VAL A 138 -9.10 26.01 -21.74
CA VAL A 138 -10.42 26.57 -22.06
C VAL A 138 -10.26 28.03 -22.49
N LEU A 139 -10.55 28.33 -23.76
CA LEU A 139 -10.55 29.68 -24.31
C LEU A 139 -11.95 30.05 -24.82
N GLY A 140 -12.70 30.75 -23.98
CA GLY A 140 -14.09 31.11 -24.27
C GLY A 140 -14.96 29.86 -24.44
N ASN A 141 -15.40 29.57 -25.67
CA ASN A 141 -16.22 28.39 -25.98
C ASN A 141 -15.41 27.23 -26.59
N ALA A 142 -14.11 27.40 -26.81
CA ALA A 142 -13.23 26.36 -27.33
C ALA A 142 -12.42 25.72 -26.20
N VAL A 143 -12.24 24.41 -26.26
CA VAL A 143 -11.46 23.63 -25.29
C VAL A 143 -10.41 22.82 -26.04
N PHE A 144 -9.14 23.10 -25.79
CA PHE A 144 -8.00 22.38 -26.36
C PHE A 144 -7.67 21.18 -25.47
N LEU A 145 -7.76 19.98 -26.02
CA LEU A 145 -7.59 18.72 -25.28
C LEU A 145 -6.14 18.23 -25.19
N LYS A 146 -5.27 18.68 -26.10
CA LYS A 146 -3.88 18.20 -26.23
C LYS A 146 -2.89 19.35 -26.38
N PRO A 147 -2.78 20.24 -25.39
CA PRO A 147 -1.95 21.45 -25.50
C PRO A 147 -0.44 21.15 -25.69
N HIS A 148 0.02 19.95 -25.33
CA HIS A 148 1.44 19.55 -25.48
C HIS A 148 1.84 19.22 -26.93
N LYS A 149 0.91 18.80 -27.79
CA LYS A 149 1.24 18.31 -29.14
C LYS A 149 1.78 19.38 -30.08
N GLU A 150 1.48 20.65 -29.83
CA GLU A 150 1.94 21.74 -30.70
C GLU A 150 3.38 22.20 -30.40
N SER A 151 4.03 21.63 -29.37
CA SER A 151 5.44 21.92 -29.06
C SER A 151 6.46 21.07 -29.83
N GLU A 152 6.02 20.08 -30.61
CA GLU A 152 6.88 19.16 -31.37
C GLU A 152 6.83 19.41 -32.90
N THR A 153 6.86 20.68 -33.32
CA THR A 153 7.22 21.00 -34.71
C THR A 153 8.74 21.09 -34.83
N LYS A 154 9.35 20.01 -35.34
CA LYS A 154 10.73 20.01 -35.85
C LYS A 154 10.80 19.27 -37.19
#